data_AF-A0A5J4X0G0-F1
#
_entry.id   AF-A0A5J4X0G0-F1
#
_cell.length_a   1.000
_cell.length_b   1.000
_cell.length_c   1.000
_cell.angle_alpha   90.00
_cell.angle_beta   90.00
_cell.angle_gamma   90.00
#
_symmetry.space_group_name_H-M   'P 1'
#
loop_
_entity.id
_entity.type
_entity.pdbx_description
1 polymer ?
#
loop_
_entity_poly.entity_id
_entity_poly.type
_entity_poly.pdbx_seq_one_letter_code
_entity_poly.pdbx_strand_id
1 'polypeptide(L)'
;MMSKRQDANSQHNDTKALYDKQILNSAFGVEGQNNTKFDRISFNDARHASIKQLNQCHKATRKLSDDKYNSDGELIEEAQYMVRESPRQFQYNKPLQETVFTLDNSKFQYLNFVYNFLYKCIDIDRVHFCNMDTDSMYLAIAGSQIEGYKYGLKYMIKDQLFYDQHYKEWLPWDNCTVAEEKKLMGLTTEPQGENIVCLTPKCYSLYNENEQNEEIVSLVNRMKRVSEKKANLTTNDYIKCLSDGCNIIATTNNLQMKMGVMSMISMEKSALTGIGDKMVELANGCCASFMYGINADHYLIER
;
A
#
# COMPACT_ATOMS: atom_id res chain seq x y z
N MET A 1 23.37 6.65 -6.39
CA MET A 1 22.19 7.15 -5.63
C MET A 1 22.02 6.40 -4.32
N MET A 2 22.13 5.06 -4.29
CA MET A 2 22.04 4.31 -3.02
C MET A 2 23.10 4.74 -1.98
N SER A 3 24.35 4.95 -2.39
CA SER A 3 25.40 5.48 -1.52
C SER A 3 25.04 6.84 -0.91
N LYS A 4 24.51 7.77 -1.70
CA LYS A 4 24.05 9.09 -1.21
C LYS A 4 22.96 8.96 -0.14
N ARG A 5 22.05 8.00 -0.31
CA ARG A 5 21.02 7.68 0.69
C ARG A 5 21.65 7.12 1.97
N GLN A 6 22.62 6.21 1.86
CA GLN A 6 23.34 5.66 3.01
C GLN A 6 24.10 6.76 3.76
N ASP A 7 24.78 7.65 3.05
CA ASP A 7 25.47 8.81 3.64
C ASP A 7 24.49 9.74 4.37
N ALA A 8 23.33 10.00 3.77
CA ALA A 8 22.29 10.81 4.39
C ALA A 8 21.74 10.18 5.67
N ASN A 9 21.52 8.86 5.67
CA ASN A 9 21.12 8.12 6.88
C ASN A 9 22.19 8.20 7.97
N SER A 10 23.47 8.03 7.63
CA SER A 10 24.60 8.14 8.56
C SER A 10 24.72 9.54 9.17
N GLN A 11 24.23 10.56 8.47
CA GLN A 11 24.19 11.95 8.94
C GLN A 11 22.89 12.30 9.67
N HIS A 12 22.00 11.33 9.92
CA HIS A 12 20.66 11.54 10.48
C HIS A 12 19.84 12.59 9.71
N ASN A 13 20.03 12.66 8.38
CA ASN A 13 19.30 13.57 7.51
C ASN A 13 18.14 12.85 6.82
N ASP A 14 17.05 12.65 7.57
CA ASP A 14 15.88 11.90 7.13
C ASP A 14 15.24 12.47 5.86
N THR A 15 15.25 13.79 5.71
CA THR A 15 14.67 14.46 4.54
C THR A 15 15.45 14.14 3.28
N LYS A 16 16.79 14.21 3.34
CA LYS A 16 17.65 13.86 2.21
C LYS A 16 17.59 12.37 1.91
N ALA A 17 17.57 11.52 2.93
CA ALA A 17 17.41 10.08 2.76
C ALA A 17 16.08 9.72 2.07
N LEU A 18 14.99 10.41 2.43
CA LEU A 18 13.68 10.24 1.80
C LEU A 18 13.68 10.73 0.35
N TYR A 19 14.31 11.87 0.07
CA TYR A 19 14.48 12.39 -1.28
C TYR A 19 15.26 11.41 -2.18
N ASP A 20 16.40 10.92 -1.72
CA ASP A 20 17.20 9.94 -2.47
C ASP A 20 16.44 8.62 -2.68
N LYS A 21 15.63 8.18 -1.70
CA LYS A 21 14.71 7.03 -1.84
C LYS A 21 13.67 7.27 -2.93
N GLN A 22 13.06 8.45 -2.97
CA GLN A 22 12.06 8.79 -3.98
C GLN A 22 12.66 8.78 -5.39
N ILE A 23 13.88 9.31 -5.57
CA ILE A 23 14.54 9.27 -6.88
C ILE A 23 14.79 7.83 -7.33
N LEU A 24 15.33 6.99 -6.45
CA LEU A 24 15.55 5.57 -6.75
C LEU A 24 14.24 4.86 -7.16
N ASN A 25 13.16 5.08 -6.41
CA ASN A 25 11.88 4.42 -6.67
C ASN A 25 11.14 4.99 -7.89
N SER A 26 11.31 6.28 -8.20
CA SER A 26 10.65 6.90 -9.35
C SER A 26 11.29 6.50 -10.68
N ALA A 27 12.59 6.21 -10.70
CA ALA A 27 13.29 5.80 -11.92
C ALA A 27 12.61 4.58 -12.59
N PHE A 28 12.39 3.49 -11.84
CA PHE A 28 11.72 2.31 -12.39
C PHE A 28 10.24 2.55 -12.70
N GLY A 29 9.53 3.33 -11.86
CA GLY A 29 8.10 3.58 -12.05
C GLY A 29 7.82 4.42 -13.30
N VAL A 30 8.77 5.28 -13.66
CA VAL A 30 8.73 6.09 -14.87
C VAL A 30 8.90 5.20 -16.12
N GLU A 31 9.74 4.17 -16.09
CA GLU A 31 9.90 3.18 -17.17
C GLU A 31 8.64 2.34 -17.42
N GLY A 32 7.93 1.98 -16.35
CA GLY A 32 6.71 1.17 -16.38
C GLY A 32 5.43 1.95 -16.67
N GLN A 33 5.53 3.23 -17.02
CA GLN A 33 4.37 4.09 -17.14
C GLN A 33 3.47 3.68 -18.31
N ASN A 34 2.17 3.55 -18.04
CA ASN A 34 1.19 3.31 -19.08
C ASN A 34 1.07 4.54 -20.00
N ASN A 35 1.47 4.38 -21.26
CA ASN A 35 1.37 5.40 -22.30
C ASN A 35 0.00 5.41 -23.02
N THR A 36 -0.96 4.58 -22.59
CA THR A 36 -2.30 4.55 -23.15
C THR A 36 -2.97 5.91 -23.02
N LYS A 37 -3.58 6.35 -24.12
CA LYS A 37 -4.05 7.71 -24.31
C LYS A 37 -5.53 7.78 -23.94
N PHE A 38 -5.83 8.39 -22.80
CA PHE A 38 -7.20 8.63 -22.38
C PHE A 38 -7.52 10.12 -22.40
N ASP A 39 -8.70 10.45 -22.93
CA ASP A 39 -9.23 11.80 -22.79
C ASP A 39 -9.54 12.05 -21.30
N ARG A 40 -9.13 13.21 -20.78
CA ARG A 40 -9.53 13.65 -19.45
C ARG A 40 -10.94 14.21 -19.53
N ILE A 41 -11.86 13.60 -18.77
CA ILE A 41 -13.22 14.12 -18.60
C ILE A 41 -13.27 14.86 -17.27
N SER A 42 -13.84 16.06 -17.30
CA SER A 42 -14.06 16.86 -16.09
C SER A 42 -15.44 17.49 -16.10
N PHE A 43 -16.04 17.60 -14.93
CA PHE A 43 -17.31 18.29 -14.70
C PHE A 43 -17.02 19.68 -14.16
N ASN A 44 -17.57 20.71 -14.79
CA ASN A 44 -17.23 22.10 -14.50
C ASN A 44 -18.48 22.98 -14.54
N ASP A 45 -18.46 24.08 -13.83
CA ASP A 45 -19.40 25.19 -14.02
C ASP A 45 -19.16 25.92 -15.37
N ALA A 46 -20.04 26.86 -15.71
CA ALA A 46 -19.99 27.62 -16.96
C ALA A 46 -18.66 28.38 -17.14
N ARG A 47 -18.12 28.96 -16.05
CA ARG A 47 -16.88 29.75 -16.09
C ARG A 47 -15.68 28.87 -16.39
N HIS A 48 -15.51 27.78 -15.64
CA HIS A 48 -14.41 26.84 -15.81
C HIS A 48 -14.50 26.10 -17.14
N ALA A 49 -15.71 25.77 -17.59
CA ALA A 49 -15.92 25.20 -18.92
C ALA A 49 -15.44 26.16 -20.03
N SER A 50 -15.79 27.45 -19.92
CA SER A 50 -15.34 28.48 -20.87
C SER A 50 -13.81 28.64 -20.86
N ILE A 51 -13.18 28.65 -19.69
CA ILE A 51 -11.71 28.71 -19.59
C ILE A 51 -11.07 27.49 -20.26
N LYS A 52 -11.62 26.29 -20.03
CA LYS A 52 -11.09 25.06 -20.61
C LYS A 52 -11.30 24.98 -22.13
N GLN A 53 -12.32 25.61 -22.69
CA GLN A 53 -12.51 25.72 -24.14
C GLN A 53 -11.38 26.49 -24.83
N LEU A 54 -10.75 27.42 -24.12
CA LEU A 54 -9.60 28.18 -24.64
C LEU A 54 -8.29 27.37 -24.60
N ASN A 55 -8.27 26.21 -23.92
CA ASN A 55 -7.08 25.36 -23.86
C ASN A 55 -6.91 24.60 -25.19
N GLN A 56 -5.68 24.55 -25.71
CA GLN A 56 -5.36 23.79 -26.93
C GLN A 56 -5.63 22.28 -26.79
N CYS A 57 -5.70 21.76 -25.56
CA CYS A 57 -6.06 20.37 -25.31
C CYS A 57 -7.59 20.13 -25.38
N HIS A 58 -8.41 21.16 -25.57
CA HIS A 58 -9.85 21.05 -25.62
C HIS A 58 -10.31 20.20 -26.81
N LYS A 59 -11.26 19.30 -26.57
CA LYS A 59 -11.82 18.43 -27.62
C LYS A 59 -13.33 18.61 -27.78
N ALA A 60 -14.07 18.66 -26.67
CA ALA A 60 -15.51 18.88 -26.69
C ALA A 60 -16.02 19.40 -25.35
N THR A 61 -17.08 20.20 -25.38
CA THR A 61 -17.89 20.56 -24.22
C THR A 61 -19.32 20.11 -24.46
N ARG A 62 -19.95 19.51 -23.44
CA ARG A 62 -21.37 19.18 -23.43
C ARG A 62 -22.01 19.77 -22.17
N LYS A 63 -23.06 20.57 -22.34
CA LYS A 63 -23.92 20.97 -21.22
C LYS A 63 -24.74 19.78 -20.74
N LEU A 64 -24.76 19.56 -19.44
CA LEU A 64 -25.47 18.45 -18.79
C LEU A 64 -26.74 18.90 -18.07
N SER A 65 -26.71 20.10 -17.48
CA SER A 65 -27.84 20.69 -16.77
C SER A 65 -27.90 22.20 -17.00
N ASP A 66 -29.09 22.76 -16.79
CA ASP A 66 -29.32 24.19 -16.73
C ASP A 66 -29.23 24.70 -15.29
N ASP A 67 -29.11 26.01 -15.14
CA ASP A 67 -29.17 26.69 -13.86
C ASP A 67 -30.57 26.50 -13.23
N LYS A 68 -30.62 26.11 -11.96
CA LYS A 68 -31.87 26.05 -11.20
C LYS A 68 -31.95 27.22 -10.23
N TYR A 69 -33.07 27.92 -10.26
CA TYR A 69 -33.36 29.06 -9.38
C TYR A 69 -34.46 28.71 -8.39
N ASN A 70 -34.43 29.31 -7.20
CA ASN A 70 -35.54 29.23 -6.25
C ASN A 70 -36.69 30.15 -6.68
N SER A 71 -37.82 30.06 -5.98
CA SER A 71 -38.98 30.94 -6.20
C SER A 71 -38.66 32.42 -6.03
N ASP A 72 -37.59 32.74 -5.30
CA ASP A 72 -37.13 34.11 -5.02
C ASP A 72 -36.11 34.62 -6.07
N GLY A 73 -35.79 33.80 -7.09
CA GLY A 73 -34.87 34.16 -8.18
C GLY A 73 -33.38 33.96 -7.86
N GLU A 74 -33.02 33.41 -6.70
CA GLU A 74 -31.65 33.06 -6.33
C GLU A 74 -31.24 31.70 -6.92
N LEU A 75 -29.98 31.60 -7.32
CA LEU A 75 -29.43 30.38 -7.93
C LEU A 75 -29.23 29.28 -6.87
N ILE A 76 -29.96 28.17 -7.03
CA ILE A 76 -29.83 26.96 -6.20
C ILE A 76 -28.71 26.07 -6.74
N GLU A 77 -28.66 25.88 -8.06
CA GLU A 77 -27.74 24.93 -8.68
C GLU A 77 -27.21 25.49 -10.00
N GLU A 78 -25.89 25.61 -10.14
CA GLU A 78 -25.25 26.01 -11.39
C GLU A 78 -25.33 24.92 -12.47
N ALA A 79 -25.46 25.36 -13.72
CA ALA A 79 -25.37 24.55 -14.92
C ALA A 79 -24.04 23.79 -14.94
N GLN A 80 -24.12 22.48 -15.11
CA GLN A 80 -22.95 21.62 -15.20
C GLN A 80 -22.58 21.33 -16.66
N TYR A 81 -21.27 21.33 -16.91
CA TYR A 81 -20.68 21.07 -18.21
C TYR A 81 -19.68 19.93 -18.09
N MET A 82 -19.82 18.94 -18.95
CA MET A 82 -18.79 17.94 -19.18
C MET A 82 -17.81 18.49 -20.21
N VAL A 83 -16.55 18.65 -19.82
CA VAL A 83 -15.47 19.06 -20.72
C VAL A 83 -14.54 17.88 -20.92
N ARG A 84 -14.29 17.57 -22.18
CA ARG A 84 -13.34 16.55 -22.62
C ARG A 84 -12.08 17.25 -23.14
N GLU A 85 -10.96 16.94 -22.52
CA GLU A 85 -9.64 17.42 -22.91
C GLU A 85 -8.79 16.22 -23.34
N SER A 86 -8.08 16.35 -24.46
CA SER A 86 -7.02 15.43 -24.85
C SER A 86 -5.69 16.04 -24.45
N PRO A 87 -5.05 15.59 -23.34
CA PRO A 87 -3.76 16.13 -22.91
C PRO A 87 -2.73 16.08 -24.05
N ARG A 88 -1.84 17.08 -24.09
CA ARG A 88 -0.71 17.08 -25.03
C ARG A 88 0.08 15.78 -24.88
N GLN A 89 0.35 15.16 -26.02
CA GLN A 89 0.96 13.84 -26.09
C GLN A 89 2.43 14.01 -26.44
N PHE A 90 3.30 13.29 -25.74
CA PHE A 90 4.69 13.14 -26.12
C PHE A 90 4.99 11.65 -26.28
N GLN A 91 5.60 11.26 -27.40
CA GLN A 91 6.04 9.89 -27.58
C GLN A 91 7.33 9.69 -26.80
N TYR A 92 7.26 8.89 -25.75
CA TYR A 92 8.43 8.49 -24.98
C TYR A 92 8.52 6.96 -24.98
N ASN A 93 9.38 6.43 -25.86
CA ASN A 93 9.59 4.99 -25.99
C ASN A 93 10.51 4.52 -24.85
N LYS A 94 9.94 3.93 -23.80
CA LYS A 94 10.70 3.33 -22.69
C LYS A 94 10.83 1.83 -22.90
N PRO A 95 11.94 1.22 -22.48
CA PRO A 95 12.06 -0.22 -22.45
C PRO A 95 11.22 -0.77 -21.28
N LEU A 96 9.94 -1.08 -21.54
CA LEU A 96 9.06 -1.70 -20.54
C LEU A 96 9.67 -2.99 -19.95
N GLN A 97 10.53 -3.66 -20.73
CA GLN A 97 11.29 -4.83 -20.33
C GLN A 97 12.14 -4.57 -19.06
N GLU A 98 12.70 -3.37 -18.90
CA GLU A 98 13.53 -3.02 -17.72
C GLU A 98 12.68 -2.99 -16.44
N THR A 99 11.47 -2.45 -16.51
CA THR A 99 10.53 -2.48 -15.38
C THR A 99 10.09 -3.89 -15.03
N VAL A 100 9.72 -4.70 -16.04
CA VAL A 100 9.32 -6.10 -15.83
C VAL A 100 10.47 -6.88 -15.19
N PHE A 101 11.69 -6.73 -15.72
CA PHE A 101 12.89 -7.35 -15.17
C PHE A 101 13.16 -6.91 -13.72
N THR A 102 12.99 -5.62 -13.41
CA THR A 102 13.17 -5.09 -12.05
C THR A 102 12.15 -5.71 -11.08
N LEU A 103 10.89 -5.82 -11.48
CA LEU A 103 9.82 -6.42 -10.66
C LEU A 103 9.98 -7.93 -10.48
N ASP A 104 10.52 -8.64 -11.47
CA ASP A 104 10.77 -10.07 -11.34
C ASP A 104 12.03 -10.36 -10.52
N ASN A 105 13.08 -9.53 -10.66
CA ASN A 105 14.26 -9.63 -9.82
C ASN A 105 13.97 -9.35 -8.34
N SER A 106 13.05 -8.44 -8.02
CA SER A 106 12.67 -8.21 -6.62
C SER A 106 12.01 -9.45 -6.01
N LYS A 107 11.13 -10.14 -6.75
CA LYS A 107 10.54 -11.42 -6.32
C LYS A 107 11.61 -12.51 -6.22
N PHE A 108 12.50 -12.59 -7.19
CA PHE A 108 13.60 -13.56 -7.19
C PHE A 108 14.47 -13.39 -5.95
N GLN A 109 14.79 -12.16 -5.56
CA GLN A 109 15.59 -11.91 -4.35
C GLN A 109 14.89 -12.39 -3.07
N TYR A 110 13.58 -12.21 -2.98
CA TYR A 110 12.79 -12.75 -1.88
C TYR A 110 12.90 -14.28 -1.81
N LEU A 111 12.70 -14.95 -2.95
CA LEU A 111 12.81 -16.40 -3.02
C LEU A 111 14.24 -16.86 -2.71
N ASN A 112 15.25 -16.13 -3.19
CA ASN A 112 16.65 -16.41 -2.91
C ASN A 112 16.92 -16.42 -1.39
N PHE A 113 16.44 -15.41 -0.66
CA PHE A 113 16.53 -15.39 0.80
C PHE A 113 15.80 -16.57 1.46
N VAL A 114 14.56 -16.83 1.05
CA VAL A 114 13.74 -17.91 1.66
C VAL A 114 14.39 -19.28 1.44
N TYR A 115 14.77 -19.61 0.20
CA TYR A 115 15.27 -20.94 -0.15
C TYR A 115 16.74 -21.16 0.24
N ASN A 116 17.60 -20.15 0.04
CA ASN A 116 19.04 -20.31 0.25
C ASN A 116 19.50 -19.92 1.65
N PHE A 117 18.70 -19.16 2.41
CA PHE A 117 19.00 -18.84 3.81
C PHE A 117 17.98 -19.45 4.77
N LEU A 118 16.72 -19.00 4.76
CA LEU A 118 15.74 -19.40 5.79
C LEU A 118 15.56 -20.92 5.86
N TYR A 119 15.24 -21.59 4.76
CA TYR A 119 15.00 -23.05 4.77
C TYR A 119 16.23 -23.88 5.15
N LYS A 120 17.43 -23.33 4.97
CA LYS A 120 18.69 -24.01 5.33
C LYS A 120 18.93 -23.98 6.83
N CYS A 121 18.77 -22.83 7.48
CA CYS A 121 19.12 -22.69 8.91
C CYS A 121 17.94 -22.64 9.88
N ILE A 122 16.70 -22.52 9.40
CA ILE A 122 15.53 -22.37 10.27
C ILE A 122 14.66 -23.63 10.30
N ASP A 123 14.18 -23.95 11.50
CA ASP A 123 13.11 -24.90 11.78
C ASP A 123 11.75 -24.29 11.42
N ILE A 124 11.18 -24.74 10.30
CA ILE A 124 9.91 -24.22 9.77
C ILE A 124 8.72 -24.67 10.61
N ASP A 125 8.84 -25.73 11.40
CA ASP A 125 7.78 -26.15 12.33
C ASP A 125 7.62 -25.15 13.50
N ARG A 126 8.61 -24.28 13.71
CA ARG A 126 8.59 -23.20 14.71
C ARG A 126 8.22 -21.84 14.16
N VAL A 127 7.89 -21.74 12.88
CA VAL A 127 7.60 -20.47 12.20
C VAL A 127 6.24 -20.52 11.55
N HIS A 128 5.42 -19.50 11.84
CA HIS A 128 4.17 -19.27 11.13
C HIS A 128 4.28 -18.02 10.27
N PHE A 129 3.88 -18.13 9.01
CA PHE A 129 3.82 -17.00 8.09
C PHE A 129 2.53 -16.20 8.34
N CYS A 130 2.66 -14.93 8.73
CA CYS A 130 1.51 -14.10 9.07
C CYS A 130 1.06 -13.23 7.89
N ASN A 131 1.99 -12.49 7.28
CA ASN A 131 1.69 -11.57 6.19
C ASN A 131 2.92 -11.25 5.35
N MET A 132 2.69 -10.73 4.14
CA MET A 132 3.74 -10.25 3.24
C MET A 132 3.19 -9.10 2.38
N ASP A 133 4.02 -8.08 2.21
CA ASP A 133 3.83 -7.04 1.18
C ASP A 133 5.02 -7.07 0.21
N THR A 134 5.17 -6.03 -0.59
CA THR A 134 6.09 -5.92 -1.72
C THR A 134 7.54 -6.12 -1.31
N ASP A 135 7.91 -5.57 -0.14
CA ASP A 135 9.27 -5.54 0.38
C ASP A 135 9.33 -5.81 1.90
N SER A 136 8.34 -6.53 2.45
CA SER A 136 8.37 -6.99 3.85
C SER A 136 7.66 -8.32 4.04
N MET A 137 8.10 -9.06 5.06
CA MET A 137 7.52 -10.33 5.50
C MET A 137 7.40 -10.36 7.03
N TYR A 138 6.23 -10.75 7.52
CA TYR A 138 5.93 -10.88 8.94
C TYR A 138 5.82 -12.35 9.31
N LEU A 139 6.66 -12.77 10.26
CA LEU A 139 6.74 -14.13 10.76
C LEU A 139 6.41 -14.14 12.25
N ALA A 140 5.57 -15.07 12.68
CA ALA A 140 5.43 -15.43 14.09
C ALA A 140 6.37 -16.60 14.41
N ILE A 141 7.13 -16.46 15.49
CA ILE A 141 8.21 -17.39 15.84
C ILE A 141 7.89 -17.99 17.20
N ALA A 142 7.86 -19.32 17.28
CA ALA A 142 7.72 -20.02 18.55
C ALA A 142 8.99 -19.84 19.42
N GLY A 143 8.80 -19.49 20.68
CA GLY A 143 9.92 -19.25 21.60
C GLY A 143 9.49 -19.17 23.07
N SER A 144 10.33 -18.54 23.89
CA SER A 144 10.11 -18.42 25.33
C SER A 144 9.23 -17.23 25.67
N GLN A 145 8.14 -17.46 26.40
CA GLN A 145 7.29 -16.40 26.94
C GLN A 145 8.05 -15.46 27.89
N ILE A 146 9.09 -15.97 28.58
CA ILE A 146 9.87 -15.18 29.54
C ILE A 146 10.78 -14.17 28.83
N GLU A 147 11.42 -14.60 27.73
CA GLU A 147 12.29 -13.71 26.96
C GLU A 147 11.48 -12.77 26.02
N GLY A 148 10.23 -13.15 25.70
CA GLY A 148 9.36 -12.43 24.77
C GLY A 148 10.01 -12.29 23.39
N TYR A 149 9.54 -11.37 22.55
CA TYR A 149 10.08 -11.20 21.19
C TYR A 149 11.60 -10.85 21.12
N LYS A 150 12.23 -10.50 22.25
CA LYS A 150 13.64 -10.08 22.33
C LYS A 150 14.63 -11.21 22.01
N TYR A 151 14.21 -12.48 22.02
CA TYR A 151 15.07 -13.59 21.60
C TYR A 151 15.34 -13.61 20.08
N GLY A 152 14.63 -12.80 19.28
CA GLY A 152 14.81 -12.72 17.84
C GLY A 152 14.64 -14.07 17.15
N LEU A 153 15.69 -14.55 16.48
CA LEU A 153 15.66 -15.80 15.72
C LEU A 153 16.17 -17.02 16.51
N LYS A 154 16.64 -16.83 17.75
CA LYS A 154 17.35 -17.83 18.57
C LYS A 154 16.67 -19.19 18.63
N TYR A 155 15.35 -19.23 18.87
CA TYR A 155 14.63 -20.50 19.09
C TYR A 155 14.25 -21.24 17.81
N MET A 156 14.38 -20.63 16.64
CA MET A 156 14.04 -21.27 15.37
C MET A 156 15.27 -21.70 14.56
N ILE A 157 16.49 -21.40 15.01
CA ILE A 157 17.71 -21.83 14.31
C ILE A 157 17.94 -23.33 14.57
N LYS A 158 17.90 -24.14 13.51
CA LYS A 158 18.19 -25.60 13.56
C LYS A 158 19.64 -25.92 13.20
N ASP A 159 20.25 -25.12 12.33
CA ASP A 159 21.65 -25.26 11.92
C ASP A 159 22.41 -23.98 12.28
N GLN A 160 22.97 -24.00 13.49
CA GLN A 160 23.70 -22.86 14.04
C GLN A 160 24.99 -22.59 13.24
N LEU A 161 25.66 -23.64 12.74
CA LEU A 161 26.91 -23.49 12.01
C LEU A 161 26.66 -22.77 10.68
N PHE A 162 25.64 -23.18 9.92
CA PHE A 162 25.25 -22.50 8.69
C PHE A 162 24.80 -21.07 8.97
N TYR A 163 23.99 -20.87 10.01
CA TYR A 163 23.53 -19.54 10.40
C TYR A 163 24.70 -18.61 10.69
N ASP A 164 25.63 -19.01 11.57
CA ASP A 164 26.77 -18.18 11.98
C ASP A 164 27.70 -17.83 10.81
N GLN A 165 27.81 -18.73 9.82
CA GLN A 165 28.59 -18.51 8.60
C GLN A 165 27.93 -17.50 7.64
N HIS A 166 26.61 -17.57 7.47
CA HIS A 166 25.92 -16.87 6.38
C HIS A 166 25.02 -15.71 6.83
N TYR A 167 24.68 -15.55 8.12
CA TYR A 167 23.68 -14.56 8.54
C TYR A 167 24.04 -13.12 8.14
N LYS A 168 25.33 -12.77 8.20
CA LYS A 168 25.83 -11.43 7.84
C LYS A 168 25.65 -11.10 6.36
N GLU A 169 25.43 -12.10 5.50
CA GLU A 169 25.12 -11.89 4.09
C GLU A 169 23.70 -11.33 3.90
N TRP A 170 22.79 -11.62 4.83
CA TRP A 170 21.36 -11.34 4.68
C TRP A 170 20.83 -10.32 5.67
N LEU A 171 21.21 -10.45 6.95
CA LEU A 171 20.66 -9.70 8.07
C LEU A 171 21.70 -8.73 8.67
N PRO A 172 21.24 -7.64 9.32
CA PRO A 172 22.13 -6.76 10.06
C PRO A 172 22.59 -7.46 11.35
N TRP A 173 23.68 -6.95 11.94
CA TRP A 173 24.20 -7.43 13.22
C TRP A 173 24.46 -6.25 14.16
N ASP A 174 24.65 -6.56 15.44
CA ASP A 174 24.87 -5.55 16.47
C ASP A 174 26.08 -4.67 16.13
N ASN A 175 25.89 -3.35 16.21
CA ASN A 175 26.90 -2.34 15.89
C ASN A 175 27.39 -2.34 14.43
N CYS A 176 26.62 -2.89 13.48
CA CYS A 176 26.92 -2.72 12.07
C CYS A 176 26.78 -1.25 11.63
N THR A 177 27.50 -0.89 10.58
CA THR A 177 27.41 0.44 9.97
C THR A 177 26.08 0.60 9.23
N VAL A 178 25.65 1.85 9.03
CA VAL A 178 24.46 2.16 8.22
C VAL A 178 24.58 1.59 6.79
N ALA A 179 25.79 1.51 6.24
CA ALA A 179 26.03 0.93 4.92
C ALA A 179 25.78 -0.58 4.90
N GLU A 180 26.10 -1.29 5.99
CA GLU A 180 25.86 -2.73 6.16
C GLU A 180 24.38 -3.01 6.46
N GLU A 181 23.76 -2.24 7.35
CA GLU A 181 22.33 -2.36 7.69
C GLU A 181 21.43 -2.06 6.49
N LYS A 182 21.78 -1.03 5.70
CA LYS A 182 21.05 -0.58 4.50
C LYS A 182 21.76 -1.01 3.21
N LYS A 183 22.48 -2.14 3.23
CA LYS A 183 23.13 -2.65 2.02
C LYS A 183 22.10 -3.02 0.97
N LEU A 184 22.51 -2.92 -0.29
CA LEU A 184 21.67 -3.35 -1.41
C LEU A 184 21.37 -4.85 -1.29
N MET A 185 20.11 -5.23 -1.51
CA MET A 185 19.63 -6.62 -1.40
C MET A 185 19.71 -7.26 0.00
N GLY A 186 20.21 -6.53 1.01
CA GLY A 186 20.11 -6.94 2.40
C GLY A 186 18.72 -6.71 2.96
N LEU A 187 18.38 -7.46 3.99
CA LEU A 187 17.15 -7.28 4.75
C LEU A 187 17.47 -6.44 5.99
N THR A 188 16.48 -5.70 6.47
CA THR A 188 16.56 -5.00 7.76
C THR A 188 15.43 -5.50 8.66
N THR A 189 15.71 -5.62 9.95
CA THR A 189 14.69 -5.91 10.95
C THR A 189 13.77 -4.70 11.14
N GLU A 190 12.48 -4.91 10.93
CA GLU A 190 11.41 -3.96 11.24
C GLU A 190 10.96 -4.07 12.71
N PRO A 191 10.02 -3.22 13.20
CA PRO A 191 9.51 -3.35 14.56
C PRO A 191 9.05 -4.78 14.87
N GLN A 192 9.51 -5.30 16.00
CA GLN A 192 9.12 -6.61 16.53
C GLN A 192 8.09 -6.40 17.65
N GLY A 193 7.11 -7.30 17.72
CA GLY A 193 6.07 -7.28 18.73
C GLY A 193 5.71 -8.70 19.16
N GLU A 194 4.94 -8.78 20.23
CA GLU A 194 4.49 -10.05 20.82
C GLU A 194 3.38 -10.68 19.98
N ASN A 195 2.47 -9.85 19.48
CA ASN A 195 1.27 -10.30 18.81
C ASN A 195 1.06 -9.56 17.48
N ILE A 196 0.43 -10.26 16.53
CA ILE A 196 0.02 -9.70 15.25
C ILE A 196 -1.38 -10.19 14.88
N VAL A 197 -2.23 -9.26 14.45
CA VAL A 197 -3.55 -9.56 13.86
C VAL A 197 -3.56 -9.13 12.40
N CYS A 198 -3.91 -10.06 11.51
CA CYS A 198 -3.94 -9.85 10.07
C CYS A 198 -5.34 -10.15 9.53
N LEU A 199 -5.99 -9.16 8.91
CA LEU A 199 -7.32 -9.32 8.33
C LEU A 199 -7.25 -9.64 6.83
N THR A 200 -6.56 -8.78 6.09
CA THR A 200 -6.42 -8.88 4.62
C THR A 200 -5.05 -8.35 4.19
N PRO A 201 -4.61 -8.59 2.94
CA PRO A 201 -3.35 -8.03 2.46
C PRO A 201 -3.31 -6.52 2.66
N LYS A 202 -2.25 -6.02 3.32
CA LYS A 202 -2.03 -4.61 3.72
C LYS A 202 -2.94 -4.09 4.86
N CYS A 203 -3.67 -4.98 5.55
CA CYS A 203 -4.50 -4.65 6.71
C CYS A 203 -4.12 -5.53 7.91
N TYR A 204 -3.23 -5.03 8.77
CA TYR A 204 -2.70 -5.76 9.92
C TYR A 204 -2.27 -4.80 11.04
N SER A 205 -2.24 -5.32 12.27
CA SER A 205 -1.74 -4.59 13.44
C SER A 205 -0.74 -5.46 14.21
N LEU A 206 0.44 -4.91 14.49
CA LEU A 206 1.46 -5.48 15.37
C LEU A 206 1.36 -4.77 16.71
N TYR A 207 1.27 -5.52 17.81
CA TYR A 207 0.99 -4.96 19.12
C TYR A 207 1.60 -5.79 20.26
N ASN A 208 1.75 -5.14 21.41
CA ASN A 208 2.12 -5.78 22.67
C ASN A 208 0.98 -5.61 23.68
N GLU A 209 0.90 -6.54 24.63
CA GLU A 209 -0.08 -6.48 25.71
C GLU A 209 0.63 -6.03 26.98
N ASN A 210 0.12 -5.00 27.65
CA ASN A 210 0.68 -4.56 28.92
C ASN A 210 0.15 -5.45 30.04
N GLU A 211 1.02 -6.31 30.60
CA GLU A 211 0.69 -7.27 31.67
C GLU A 211 0.04 -6.62 32.90
N GLN A 212 0.26 -5.33 33.15
CA GLN A 212 -0.23 -4.65 34.36
C GLN A 212 -1.66 -4.12 34.24
N ASN A 213 -2.08 -3.72 33.04
CA ASN A 213 -3.33 -2.96 32.83
C ASN A 213 -4.21 -3.50 31.70
N GLU A 214 -3.86 -4.64 31.06
CA GLU A 214 -4.51 -5.19 29.86
C GLU A 214 -4.60 -4.18 28.69
N GLU A 215 -3.78 -3.13 28.73
CA GLU A 215 -3.75 -2.10 27.70
C GLU A 215 -2.95 -2.60 26.49
N ILE A 216 -3.56 -2.56 25.31
CA ILE A 216 -2.91 -2.91 24.05
C ILE A 216 -2.13 -1.72 23.52
N VAL A 217 -0.82 -1.90 23.37
CA VAL A 217 0.07 -0.90 22.77
C VAL A 217 0.35 -1.29 21.32
N SER A 218 -0.23 -0.55 20.38
CA SER A 218 0.02 -0.78 18.95
C SER A 218 1.42 -0.28 18.55
N LEU A 219 2.22 -1.14 17.95
CA LEU A 219 3.53 -0.83 17.40
C LEU A 219 3.45 -0.43 15.94
N VAL A 220 2.60 -1.12 15.17
CA VAL A 220 2.37 -0.85 13.74
C VAL A 220 0.89 -1.06 13.44
N ASN A 221 0.25 -0.09 12.80
CA ASN A 221 -1.09 -0.23 12.25
C ASN A 221 -1.04 -0.01 10.74
N ARG A 222 -1.39 -1.03 9.97
CA ARG A 222 -1.53 -0.93 8.51
C ARG A 222 -2.97 -1.14 8.12
N MET A 223 -3.45 -0.24 7.27
CA MET A 223 -4.80 -0.23 6.74
C MET A 223 -4.79 0.24 5.29
N LYS A 224 -5.76 -0.24 4.52
CA LYS A 224 -5.92 0.11 3.11
C LYS A 224 -7.01 1.18 2.95
N ARG A 225 -6.84 2.09 1.98
CA ARG A 225 -7.85 3.06 1.50
C ARG A 225 -8.22 4.22 2.43
N VAL A 226 -7.90 4.15 3.72
CA VAL A 226 -8.20 5.21 4.70
C VAL A 226 -6.90 5.68 5.35
N SER A 227 -6.80 6.95 5.71
CA SER A 227 -5.63 7.50 6.39
C SER A 227 -5.61 7.16 7.87
N GLU A 228 -4.50 6.60 8.34
CA GLU A 228 -4.26 6.19 9.74
C GLU A 228 -4.58 7.31 10.74
N LYS A 229 -4.06 8.53 10.51
CA LYS A 229 -4.25 9.69 11.39
C LYS A 229 -5.70 10.16 11.55
N LYS A 230 -6.60 9.82 10.62
CA LYS A 230 -8.00 10.27 10.67
C LYS A 230 -8.96 9.21 11.17
N ALA A 231 -8.57 7.94 11.09
CA ALA A 231 -9.47 6.83 11.39
C ALA A 231 -9.52 6.47 12.88
N ASN A 232 -8.50 6.88 13.67
CA ASN A 232 -8.38 6.58 15.11
C ASN A 232 -8.64 5.11 15.44
N LEU A 233 -8.26 4.20 14.54
CA LEU A 233 -8.44 2.77 14.73
C LEU A 233 -7.42 2.23 15.72
N THR A 234 -7.88 1.35 16.58
CA THR A 234 -7.09 0.63 17.57
C THR A 234 -6.93 -0.82 17.14
N THR A 235 -5.95 -1.53 17.70
CA THR A 235 -5.80 -2.98 17.49
C THR A 235 -7.08 -3.75 17.85
N ASN A 236 -7.84 -3.27 18.87
CA ASN A 236 -9.13 -3.85 19.24
C ASN A 236 -10.13 -3.85 18.09
N ASP A 237 -10.10 -2.85 17.21
CA ASP A 237 -10.98 -2.82 16.03
C ASP A 237 -10.63 -3.93 15.02
N TYR A 238 -9.35 -4.30 14.92
CA TYR A 238 -8.92 -5.43 14.09
C TYR A 238 -9.36 -6.76 14.70
N ILE A 239 -9.16 -6.93 16.01
CA ILE A 239 -9.58 -8.14 16.74
C ILE A 239 -11.09 -8.30 16.64
N LYS A 240 -11.84 -7.22 16.87
CA LYS A 240 -13.30 -7.20 16.74
C LYS A 240 -13.75 -7.55 15.32
N CYS A 241 -13.12 -6.98 14.30
CA CYS A 241 -13.42 -7.29 12.91
C CYS A 241 -13.22 -8.77 12.59
N LEU A 242 -12.22 -9.42 13.20
CA LEU A 242 -11.93 -10.84 13.04
C LEU A 242 -12.91 -11.73 13.80
N SER A 243 -13.17 -11.42 15.08
CA SER A 243 -14.01 -12.22 15.97
C SER A 243 -15.50 -12.12 15.67
N ASP A 244 -15.98 -10.90 15.40
CA ASP A 244 -17.41 -10.63 15.20
C ASP A 244 -17.80 -10.66 13.72
N GLY A 245 -16.82 -10.72 12.80
CA GLY A 245 -17.06 -10.63 11.37
C GLY A 245 -17.65 -9.30 10.90
N CYS A 246 -17.50 -8.23 11.70
CA CYS A 246 -18.06 -6.92 11.38
C CYS A 246 -17.12 -6.07 10.52
N ASN A 247 -17.68 -5.23 9.64
CA ASN A 247 -16.90 -4.22 8.93
C ASN A 247 -16.78 -2.96 9.77
N ILE A 248 -15.56 -2.42 9.88
CA ILE A 248 -15.33 -1.14 10.56
C ILE A 248 -15.33 -0.03 9.50
N ILE A 249 -16.27 0.89 9.63
CA ILE A 249 -16.44 2.04 8.74
C ILE A 249 -15.70 3.23 9.35
N ALA A 250 -14.92 3.94 8.53
CA ALA A 250 -14.32 5.20 8.91
C ALA A 250 -14.82 6.34 8.01
N THR A 251 -15.07 7.49 8.63
CA THR A 251 -15.47 8.70 7.92
C THR A 251 -14.25 9.44 7.42
N THR A 252 -14.12 9.57 6.11
CA THR A 252 -13.08 10.39 5.48
C THR A 252 -13.66 11.72 5.04
N ASN A 253 -13.10 12.80 5.56
CA ASN A 253 -13.45 14.16 5.17
C ASN A 253 -12.49 14.67 4.10
N ASN A 254 -13.07 15.11 2.98
CA ASN A 254 -12.39 15.80 1.90
C ASN A 254 -12.92 17.24 1.82
N LEU A 255 -12.00 18.21 1.81
CA LEU A 255 -12.36 19.60 1.58
C LEU A 255 -12.47 19.83 0.08
N GLN A 256 -13.59 20.41 -0.34
CA GLN A 256 -13.83 20.82 -1.72
C GLN A 256 -14.23 22.29 -1.75
N MET A 257 -13.61 23.05 -2.63
CA MET A 257 -13.97 24.45 -2.86
C MET A 257 -14.90 24.53 -4.07
N LYS A 258 -16.09 25.08 -3.87
CA LYS A 258 -17.08 25.32 -4.93
C LYS A 258 -17.55 26.77 -4.84
N MET A 259 -17.43 27.52 -5.94
CA MET A 259 -17.84 28.93 -6.03
C MET A 259 -17.22 29.84 -4.94
N GLY A 260 -15.97 29.58 -4.54
CA GLY A 260 -15.30 30.34 -3.48
C GLY A 260 -15.75 29.98 -2.06
N VAL A 261 -16.71 29.06 -1.90
CA VAL A 261 -17.11 28.49 -0.60
C VAL A 261 -16.39 27.15 -0.41
N MET A 262 -15.69 27.02 0.70
CA MET A 262 -15.09 25.75 1.10
C MET A 262 -16.15 24.90 1.80
N SER A 263 -16.39 23.71 1.27
CA SER A 263 -17.30 22.70 1.81
C SER A 263 -16.52 21.47 2.23
N MET A 264 -16.97 20.80 3.29
CA MET A 264 -16.43 19.52 3.72
C MET A 264 -17.37 18.42 3.25
N ILE A 265 -16.86 17.49 2.44
CA ILE A 265 -17.57 16.28 2.05
C ILE A 265 -17.09 15.14 2.93
N SER A 266 -18.00 14.62 3.75
CA SER A 266 -17.80 13.42 4.55
C SER A 266 -18.25 12.21 3.74
N MET A 267 -17.37 11.23 3.60
CA MET A 267 -17.68 9.95 2.98
C MET A 267 -17.36 8.82 3.93
N GLU A 268 -18.32 7.92 4.11
CA GLU A 268 -18.11 6.67 4.81
C GLU A 268 -17.38 5.68 3.90
N LYS A 269 -16.29 5.11 4.41
CA LYS A 269 -15.51 4.09 3.70
C LYS A 269 -15.27 2.93 4.64
N SER A 270 -15.35 1.72 4.10
CA SER A 270 -14.90 0.54 4.84
C SER A 270 -13.39 0.65 5.09
N ALA A 271 -13.00 0.76 6.35
CA ALA A 271 -11.61 0.89 6.78
C ALA A 271 -10.99 -0.47 7.09
N LEU A 272 -11.73 -1.32 7.82
CA LEU A 272 -11.37 -2.71 8.07
C LEU A 272 -12.50 -3.62 7.60
N THR A 273 -12.11 -4.71 6.95
CA THR A 273 -12.98 -5.77 6.48
C THR A 273 -12.27 -7.09 6.77
N GLY A 274 -12.97 -8.05 7.36
CA GLY A 274 -12.41 -9.39 7.63
C GLY A 274 -12.18 -10.21 6.35
N ILE A 275 -12.82 -9.83 5.25
CA ILE A 275 -12.74 -10.51 3.96
C ILE A 275 -12.12 -9.56 2.93
N GLY A 276 -11.04 -10.01 2.29
CA GLY A 276 -10.37 -9.35 1.19
C GLY A 276 -10.53 -10.19 -0.06
N ASP A 277 -11.64 -10.00 -0.76
CA ASP A 277 -11.92 -10.77 -1.95
C ASP A 277 -10.98 -10.36 -3.09
N LYS A 278 -10.21 -11.32 -3.61
CA LYS A 278 -9.42 -11.13 -4.83
C LYS A 278 -10.37 -11.30 -6.01
N MET A 279 -10.17 -10.57 -7.09
CA MET A 279 -11.01 -10.75 -8.26
C MET A 279 -10.35 -11.70 -9.27
N VAL A 280 -11.15 -12.52 -9.94
CA VAL A 280 -10.79 -13.30 -11.12
C VAL A 280 -11.16 -12.50 -12.36
N GLU A 281 -10.23 -12.39 -13.32
CA GLU A 281 -10.50 -11.77 -14.62
C GLU A 281 -11.18 -12.79 -15.54
N LEU A 282 -12.35 -12.42 -16.06
CA LEU A 282 -13.14 -13.19 -17.00
C LEU A 282 -12.66 -12.96 -18.44
N ALA A 283 -13.02 -13.84 -19.37
CA ALA A 283 -12.58 -13.78 -20.77
C ALA A 283 -12.98 -12.48 -21.51
N ASN A 284 -13.98 -11.75 -21.01
CA ASN A 284 -14.42 -10.45 -21.54
C ASN A 284 -13.71 -9.24 -20.88
N GLY A 285 -12.75 -9.48 -19.99
CA GLY A 285 -12.05 -8.45 -19.21
C GLY A 285 -12.84 -7.91 -18.01
N CYS A 286 -14.00 -8.49 -17.68
CA CYS A 286 -14.70 -8.18 -16.44
C CYS A 286 -14.05 -8.89 -15.25
N CYS A 287 -14.18 -8.31 -14.06
CA CYS A 287 -13.69 -8.89 -12.82
C CYS A 287 -14.84 -9.47 -12.01
N ALA A 288 -14.70 -10.70 -11.52
CA ALA A 288 -15.65 -11.34 -10.61
C ALA A 288 -14.98 -11.72 -9.28
N SER A 289 -15.75 -11.83 -8.21
CA SER A 289 -15.29 -12.29 -6.89
C SER A 289 -14.60 -13.65 -6.97
N PHE A 290 -13.46 -13.86 -6.30
CA PHE A 290 -12.81 -15.16 -6.24
C PHE A 290 -13.51 -16.04 -5.21
N MET A 291 -13.91 -17.24 -5.64
CA MET A 291 -14.43 -18.26 -4.76
C MET A 291 -13.54 -19.49 -4.87
N TYR A 292 -13.10 -20.03 -3.72
CA TYR A 292 -12.24 -21.20 -3.70
C TYR A 292 -12.93 -22.38 -4.41
N GLY A 293 -12.23 -22.99 -5.38
CA GLY A 293 -12.78 -24.07 -6.20
C GLY A 293 -13.64 -23.63 -7.38
N ILE A 294 -13.86 -22.32 -7.58
CA ILE A 294 -14.59 -21.75 -8.71
C ILE A 294 -13.61 -21.01 -9.62
N ASN A 295 -13.41 -21.54 -10.83
CA ASN A 295 -12.56 -20.94 -11.85
C ASN A 295 -13.37 -19.95 -12.72
N ALA A 296 -12.68 -19.13 -13.52
CA ALA A 296 -13.30 -18.09 -14.37
C ALA A 296 -14.39 -18.64 -15.34
N ASP A 297 -14.25 -19.89 -15.76
CA ASP A 297 -15.15 -20.63 -16.64
C ASP A 297 -16.51 -20.97 -15.99
N HIS A 298 -16.59 -20.95 -14.65
CA HIS A 298 -17.83 -21.20 -13.92
C HIS A 298 -18.73 -19.97 -13.84
N TYR A 299 -18.23 -18.78 -14.22
CA TYR A 299 -19.04 -17.55 -14.23
C TYR A 299 -19.81 -17.44 -15.54
N LEU A 300 -21.14 -17.38 -15.43
CA LEU A 300 -22.00 -17.10 -16.56
C LEU A 300 -21.96 -15.61 -16.89
N ILE A 301 -21.52 -15.29 -18.10
CA ILE A 301 -21.55 -13.93 -18.64
C ILE A 301 -22.85 -13.81 -19.44
N GLU A 302 -23.87 -13.17 -18.85
CA GLU A 302 -25.04 -12.75 -19.63
C GLU A 302 -24.60 -11.69 -20.65
N ARG A 303 -24.94 -11.92 -21.91
CA ARG A 303 -24.66 -11.03 -23.03
C ARG A 303 -25.75 -10.00 -23.21
#